data_AF-A0A1G9ND53-F1
#
_entry.id   AF-A0A1G9ND53-F1
#
_cell.length_a   1.000
_cell.length_b   1.000
_cell.length_c   1.000
_cell.angle_alpha   90.00
_cell.angle_beta   90.00
_cell.angle_gamma   90.00
#
_symmetry.space_group_name_H-M   'P 1'
#
loop_
_entity.id
_entity.type
_entity.pdbx_description
1 polymer ?
#
loop_
_entity_poly.entity_id
_entity_poly.type
_entity_poly.pdbx_seq_one_letter_code
_entity_poly.pdbx_strand_id
1 'polypeptide(L)'
;MIRRLTHTRRWLLIVAAAVAAMAVSAPPATAESTQDVGVLCTVPSGHDPAVIATVYQVAASRQVSDRVLLAGFEAGWIESHMNNLPCGDSDSLGVFQQRPSQGWGTPAQIMNVTYASNKFFDGAIAADRQCASCTAGQIAQMVQRSAHPERYDQAEAKARTLIAAARASAVDQIGLYRPENGTFYFPGGGSARLGDAGMVPLAGDWNRDGVDSIGVYKEDNQTFYLKNSNTSGNADGAFRFGNKGDIPLVGDWDGDGYDTIAVYRPSNQTFYLKNRNDNSGEADGAFRFGSEGDIPIAGNWDGDQYDTIGVYRPDNRTFYLKNRNDNSGDADGAFHFGNNGDLPVVGNWDGDPYDTIGVYRPGNRTFYLKNRNDNSGDPDIVRQFGNFDDLPIAGR
;
A
#
# COMPACT_ATOMS: atom_id res chain seq x y z
N MET A 1 -41.99 -1.46 -16.71
CA MET A 1 -42.50 -1.53 -18.10
C MET A 1 -41.99 -0.31 -18.86
N ILE A 2 -40.77 -0.38 -19.41
CA ILE A 2 -40.14 0.73 -20.15
C ILE A 2 -39.51 0.16 -21.42
N ARG A 3 -39.78 0.84 -22.53
CA ARG A 3 -39.70 0.36 -23.92
C ARG A 3 -38.25 0.19 -24.41
N ARG A 4 -38.01 -0.94 -25.08
CA ARG A 4 -36.84 -1.20 -25.92
C ARG A 4 -36.92 -0.37 -27.20
N LEU A 5 -35.81 0.26 -27.58
CA LEU A 5 -35.59 0.82 -28.91
C LEU A 5 -34.57 -0.06 -29.64
N THR A 6 -35.09 -0.80 -30.62
CA THR A 6 -34.34 -1.56 -31.61
C THR A 6 -33.84 -0.61 -32.69
N HIS A 7 -32.56 -0.66 -33.03
CA HIS A 7 -32.09 -0.18 -34.33
C HIS A 7 -31.33 -1.28 -35.08
N THR A 8 -31.94 -1.64 -36.20
CA THR A 8 -31.44 -2.38 -37.35
C THR A 8 -30.19 -1.73 -37.95
N ARG A 9 -29.21 -2.53 -38.37
CA ARG A 9 -28.38 -2.20 -39.54
C ARG A 9 -27.80 -3.44 -40.22
N ARG A 10 -27.81 -3.36 -41.55
CA ARG A 10 -27.57 -4.38 -42.55
C ARG A 10 -26.09 -4.77 -42.67
N TRP A 11 -25.91 -6.01 -43.08
CA TRP A 11 -24.73 -6.68 -43.65
C TRP A 11 -23.96 -5.84 -44.68
N LEU A 12 -22.62 -5.88 -44.60
CA LEU A 12 -21.75 -5.78 -45.79
C LEU A 12 -20.37 -6.47 -45.56
N LEU A 13 -20.17 -7.53 -46.34
CA LEU A 13 -18.97 -8.08 -46.99
C LEU A 13 -17.58 -8.00 -46.31
N ILE A 14 -17.03 -9.20 -46.12
CA ILE A 14 -15.65 -9.58 -45.83
C ILE A 14 -14.74 -9.21 -47.01
N VAL A 15 -13.63 -8.52 -46.74
CA VAL A 15 -12.44 -8.50 -47.61
C VAL A 15 -11.24 -8.91 -46.76
N ALA A 16 -10.68 -10.08 -47.07
CA ALA A 16 -9.43 -10.55 -46.50
C ALA A 16 -8.26 -9.85 -47.22
N ALA A 17 -7.41 -9.15 -46.47
CA ALA A 17 -6.13 -8.64 -46.96
C ALA A 17 -5.00 -9.37 -46.22
N ALA A 18 -4.26 -10.18 -46.96
CA ALA A 18 -3.02 -10.82 -46.50
C ALA A 18 -1.91 -9.76 -46.41
N VAL A 19 -1.27 -9.64 -45.25
CA VAL A 19 -0.06 -8.83 -45.09
C VAL A 19 1.15 -9.75 -45.18
N ALA A 20 1.93 -9.58 -46.25
CA ALA A 20 3.24 -10.20 -46.39
C ALA A 20 4.25 -9.47 -45.49
N ALA A 21 4.92 -10.20 -44.60
CA ALA A 21 6.02 -9.69 -43.80
C ALA A 21 7.27 -9.52 -44.68
N MET A 22 7.77 -8.28 -44.82
CA MET A 22 9.13 -8.03 -45.30
C MET A 22 10.04 -7.86 -44.09
N ALA A 23 11.01 -8.77 -43.97
CA ALA A 23 12.09 -8.67 -43.00
C ALA A 23 13.06 -7.54 -43.44
N VAL A 24 13.16 -6.50 -42.63
CA VAL A 24 14.24 -5.49 -42.74
C VAL A 24 15.35 -5.92 -41.78
N SER A 25 16.51 -6.26 -42.33
CA SER A 25 17.71 -6.56 -41.54
C SER A 25 18.25 -5.28 -40.91
N ALA A 26 18.34 -5.23 -39.58
CA ALA A 26 19.04 -4.17 -38.87
C ALA A 26 20.56 -4.26 -39.10
N PRO A 27 21.28 -3.13 -39.24
CA PRO A 27 22.74 -3.13 -39.30
C PRO A 27 23.34 -3.51 -37.94
N PRO A 28 24.56 -4.08 -37.90
CA PRO A 28 25.18 -4.51 -36.65
C PRO A 28 25.48 -3.29 -35.76
N ALA A 29 25.09 -3.38 -34.49
CA ALA A 29 25.41 -2.40 -33.47
C ALA A 29 26.94 -2.30 -33.31
N THR A 30 27.50 -1.15 -33.61
CA THR A 30 28.86 -0.79 -33.20
C THR A 30 28.88 -0.63 -31.69
N ALA A 31 29.70 -1.44 -31.02
CA ALA A 31 29.98 -1.29 -29.60
C ALA A 31 30.64 0.08 -29.35
N GLU A 32 29.88 1.04 -28.84
CA GLU A 32 30.44 2.23 -28.24
C GLU A 32 31.09 1.83 -26.91
N SER A 33 32.40 2.02 -26.80
CA SER A 33 33.10 1.91 -25.53
C SER A 33 32.64 3.06 -24.64
N THR A 34 31.74 2.80 -23.70
CA THR A 34 31.42 3.73 -22.63
C THR A 34 32.66 3.85 -21.75
N GLN A 35 33.33 5.00 -21.83
CA GLN A 35 34.30 5.39 -20.82
C GLN A 35 33.58 5.47 -19.47
N ASP A 36 34.14 4.75 -18.51
CA ASP A 36 33.77 4.71 -17.11
C ASP A 36 34.02 6.08 -16.47
N VAL A 37 33.01 6.95 -16.52
CA VAL A 37 32.98 8.17 -15.71
C VAL A 37 32.38 7.76 -14.38
N GLY A 38 33.25 7.47 -13.41
CA GLY A 38 32.85 7.11 -12.04
C GLY A 38 31.85 8.11 -11.49
N VAL A 39 30.58 7.69 -11.45
CA VAL A 39 29.53 8.40 -10.73
C VAL A 39 29.89 8.28 -9.26
N LEU A 40 30.44 9.33 -8.66
CA LEU A 40 30.58 9.42 -7.21
C LEU A 40 29.17 9.28 -6.62
N CYS A 41 28.93 8.17 -5.91
CA CYS A 41 27.68 7.96 -5.23
C CYS A 41 27.50 9.07 -4.19
N THR A 42 26.53 9.95 -4.43
CA THR A 42 26.27 11.08 -3.55
C THR A 42 25.13 10.71 -2.62
N VAL A 43 25.42 10.58 -1.33
CA VAL A 43 24.39 10.35 -0.30
C VAL A 43 23.66 11.67 -0.04
N PRO A 44 22.33 11.76 -0.22
CA PRO A 44 21.56 12.95 0.10
C PRO A 44 21.73 13.34 1.57
N SER A 45 21.64 14.63 1.91
CA SER A 45 21.74 15.07 3.32
C SER A 45 20.49 14.75 4.15
N GLY A 46 19.35 14.55 3.49
CA GLY A 46 18.08 14.16 4.08
C GLY A 46 17.82 12.66 3.97
N HIS A 47 16.68 12.24 4.52
CA HIS A 47 16.15 10.88 4.36
C HIS A 47 15.00 10.89 3.37
N ASP A 48 14.72 9.72 2.82
CA ASP A 48 13.50 9.45 2.06
C ASP A 48 12.39 8.97 3.02
N PRO A 49 11.26 9.70 3.14
CA PRO A 49 10.13 9.29 3.99
C PRO A 49 9.59 7.90 3.68
N ALA A 50 9.52 7.52 2.39
CA ALA A 50 9.03 6.21 1.98
C ALA A 50 9.94 5.09 2.50
N VAL A 51 11.27 5.31 2.42
CA VAL A 51 12.26 4.34 2.90
C VAL A 51 12.16 4.14 4.41
N ILE A 52 12.05 5.20 5.21
CA ILE A 52 11.92 5.04 6.67
C ILE A 52 10.59 4.36 7.05
N ALA A 53 9.51 4.63 6.31
CA ALA A 53 8.22 3.98 6.53
C ALA A 53 8.32 2.48 6.24
N THR A 54 8.86 2.06 5.09
CA THR A 54 9.05 0.64 4.76
C THR A 54 9.95 -0.07 5.76
N VAL A 55 11.09 0.52 6.15
CA VAL A 55 11.99 -0.10 7.14
C VAL A 55 11.29 -0.29 8.49
N TYR A 56 10.50 0.70 8.93
CA TYR A 56 9.69 0.60 10.16
C TYR A 56 8.63 -0.50 10.06
N GLN A 57 7.90 -0.59 8.96
CA GLN A 57 6.86 -1.60 8.77
C GLN A 57 7.42 -3.02 8.73
N VAL A 58 8.57 -3.24 8.09
CA VAL A 58 9.26 -4.55 8.13
C VAL A 58 9.71 -4.90 9.55
N ALA A 59 10.19 -3.93 10.32
CA ALA A 59 10.58 -4.17 11.71
C ALA A 59 9.36 -4.52 12.58
N ALA A 60 8.26 -3.78 12.41
CA ALA A 60 7.03 -3.93 13.17
C ALA A 60 6.32 -5.27 12.88
N SER A 61 6.19 -5.64 11.60
CA SER A 61 5.62 -6.92 11.17
C SER A 61 6.35 -8.14 11.72
N ARG A 62 7.67 -8.01 11.85
CA ARG A 62 8.54 -9.04 12.42
C ARG A 62 8.60 -9.03 13.95
N GLN A 63 7.90 -8.09 14.59
CA GLN A 63 7.87 -7.91 16.04
C GLN A 63 9.30 -7.84 16.63
N VAL A 64 10.20 -7.13 15.96
CA VAL A 64 11.57 -6.98 16.46
C VAL A 64 11.60 -6.15 17.74
N SER A 65 12.62 -6.34 18.58
CA SER A 65 12.77 -5.52 19.79
C SER A 65 13.08 -4.06 19.43
N ASP A 66 12.74 -3.12 20.32
CA ASP A 66 13.09 -1.69 20.15
C ASP A 66 14.58 -1.48 19.88
N ARG A 67 15.43 -2.33 20.46
CA ARG A 67 16.88 -2.29 20.24
C ARG A 67 17.26 -2.73 18.83
N VAL A 68 16.62 -3.76 18.28
CA VAL A 68 16.83 -4.20 16.90
C VAL A 68 16.28 -3.19 15.89
N LEU A 69 15.11 -2.60 16.17
CA LEU A 69 14.55 -1.49 15.37
C LEU A 69 15.54 -0.32 15.33
N LEU A 70 16.07 0.08 16.49
CA LEU A 70 17.06 1.14 16.59
C LEU A 70 18.34 0.81 15.79
N ALA A 71 18.83 -0.44 15.87
CA ALA A 71 20.01 -0.88 15.11
C ALA A 71 19.80 -0.75 13.59
N GLY A 72 18.60 -1.09 13.09
CA GLY A 72 18.24 -0.88 11.69
C GLY A 72 18.27 0.59 11.30
N PHE A 73 17.71 1.46 12.14
CA PHE A 73 17.68 2.89 11.83
C PHE A 73 19.04 3.58 11.94
N GLU A 74 19.89 3.16 12.87
CA GLU A 74 21.28 3.61 12.96
C GLU A 74 22.09 3.15 11.74
N ALA A 75 21.95 1.88 11.34
CA ALA A 75 22.60 1.36 10.15
C ALA A 75 22.16 2.11 8.90
N GLY A 76 20.87 2.16 8.59
CA GLY A 76 20.38 2.84 7.39
C GLY A 76 20.71 4.33 7.36
N TRP A 77 20.74 5.01 8.52
CA TRP A 77 21.21 6.39 8.59
C TRP A 77 22.69 6.50 8.25
N ILE A 78 23.56 5.70 8.83
CA ILE A 78 25.01 5.76 8.57
C ILE A 78 25.35 5.35 7.13
N GLU A 79 24.65 4.35 6.58
CA GLU A 79 24.96 3.80 5.26
C GLU A 79 24.45 4.68 4.12
N SER A 80 23.25 5.27 4.24
CA SER A 80 22.64 6.00 3.12
C SER A 80 21.79 7.21 3.54
N HIS A 81 21.87 7.64 4.80
CA HIS A 81 20.93 8.58 5.40
C HIS A 81 19.46 8.16 5.22
N MET A 82 19.17 6.86 5.18
CA MET A 82 17.86 6.28 4.86
C MET A 82 17.35 6.63 3.46
N ASN A 83 18.19 6.46 2.44
CA ASN A 83 17.83 6.55 1.03
C ASN A 83 18.12 5.21 0.32
N ASN A 84 17.29 4.84 -0.66
CA ASN A 84 17.49 3.63 -1.44
C ASN A 84 18.41 3.90 -2.65
N LEU A 85 19.73 3.78 -2.45
CA LEU A 85 20.72 4.26 -3.43
C LEU A 85 21.09 3.18 -4.46
N PRO A 86 21.08 3.48 -5.78
CA PRO A 86 21.51 2.56 -6.82
C PRO A 86 23.05 2.48 -6.97
N CYS A 87 23.78 2.97 -5.98
CA CYS A 87 25.24 3.06 -5.97
C CYS A 87 25.77 2.97 -4.53
N GLY A 88 27.10 2.82 -4.42
CA GLY A 88 27.83 2.72 -3.17
C GLY A 88 29.31 2.48 -3.41
N ASP A 89 30.06 2.15 -2.35
CA ASP A 89 31.43 1.63 -2.51
C ASP A 89 31.40 0.22 -3.13
N SER A 90 32.30 -0.05 -4.08
CA SER A 90 32.32 -1.30 -4.85
C SER A 90 30.98 -1.61 -5.54
N ASP A 91 30.26 -2.65 -5.09
CA ASP A 91 28.93 -3.06 -5.58
C ASP A 91 27.83 -2.91 -4.50
N SER A 92 28.05 -2.09 -3.48
CA SER A 92 27.03 -1.80 -2.46
C SER A 92 25.83 -1.05 -3.05
N LEU A 93 24.63 -1.45 -2.63
CA LEU A 93 23.36 -0.91 -3.09
C LEU A 93 22.35 -0.77 -1.93
N GLY A 94 21.34 0.05 -2.15
CA GLY A 94 20.15 0.17 -1.33
C GLY A 94 20.36 0.88 0.01
N VAL A 95 19.31 0.84 0.83
CA VAL A 95 19.23 1.55 2.13
C VAL A 95 20.30 1.13 3.15
N PHE A 96 20.73 -0.12 3.10
CA PHE A 96 21.75 -0.67 4.00
C PHE A 96 23.12 -0.85 3.33
N GLN A 97 23.31 -0.33 2.11
CA GLN A 97 24.56 -0.46 1.33
C GLN A 97 25.07 -1.92 1.25
N GLN A 98 24.14 -2.86 1.06
CA GLN A 98 24.40 -4.30 1.01
C GLN A 98 25.04 -4.68 -0.32
N ARG A 99 25.92 -5.70 -0.30
CA ARG A 99 26.72 -6.11 -1.46
C ARG A 99 26.23 -7.44 -2.06
N PRO A 100 25.81 -7.47 -3.35
CA PRO A 100 25.54 -8.72 -4.05
C PRO A 100 26.70 -9.71 -4.01
N SER A 101 27.93 -9.23 -4.22
CA SER A 101 29.15 -10.05 -4.19
C SER A 101 29.43 -10.73 -2.84
N GLN A 102 28.81 -10.26 -1.75
CA GLN A 102 28.92 -10.86 -0.41
C GLN A 102 27.71 -11.74 -0.04
N GLY A 103 26.80 -11.99 -0.98
CA GLY A 103 25.67 -12.91 -0.78
C GLY A 103 24.43 -12.28 -0.13
N TRP A 104 24.34 -10.95 -0.09
CA TRP A 104 23.16 -10.26 0.44
C TRP A 104 21.91 -10.42 -0.45
N GLY A 105 22.10 -10.63 -1.75
CA GLY A 105 21.01 -10.81 -2.73
C GLY A 105 21.45 -10.38 -4.12
N THR A 106 20.55 -10.47 -5.10
CA THR A 106 20.77 -9.83 -6.41
C THR A 106 20.62 -8.31 -6.32
N PRO A 107 21.16 -7.52 -7.27
CA PRO A 107 20.96 -6.07 -7.30
C PRO A 107 19.47 -5.66 -7.22
N ALA A 108 18.60 -6.36 -7.97
CA ALA A 108 17.17 -6.09 -7.95
C ALA A 108 16.54 -6.35 -6.58
N GLN A 109 16.96 -7.41 -5.89
CA GLN A 109 16.50 -7.71 -4.53
C GLN A 109 16.99 -6.66 -3.53
N ILE A 110 18.27 -6.25 -3.59
CA ILE A 110 18.81 -5.26 -2.64
C ILE A 110 18.20 -3.87 -2.85
N MET A 111 17.84 -3.52 -4.09
CA MET A 111 17.11 -2.29 -4.38
C MET A 111 15.63 -2.35 -3.96
N ASN A 112 15.11 -3.50 -3.55
CA ASN A 112 13.81 -3.59 -2.89
C ASN A 112 14.01 -3.40 -1.37
N VAL A 113 13.49 -2.29 -0.84
CA VAL A 113 13.68 -1.89 0.57
C VAL A 113 13.13 -2.94 1.53
N THR A 114 11.99 -3.56 1.21
CA THR A 114 11.38 -4.64 1.99
C THR A 114 12.31 -5.84 2.10
N TYR A 115 12.89 -6.29 0.98
CA TYR A 115 13.86 -7.39 0.96
C TYR A 115 15.13 -7.03 1.75
N ALA A 116 15.72 -5.87 1.49
CA ALA A 116 16.95 -5.43 2.13
C ALA A 116 16.78 -5.32 3.65
N SER A 117 15.64 -4.80 4.11
CA SER A 117 15.26 -4.72 5.53
C SER A 117 15.08 -6.08 6.14
N ASN A 118 14.38 -7.00 5.46
CA ASN A 118 14.24 -8.37 5.94
C ASN A 118 15.59 -9.06 6.12
N LYS A 119 16.49 -8.93 5.15
CA LYS A 119 17.85 -9.46 5.24
C LYS A 119 18.64 -8.87 6.40
N PHE A 120 18.54 -7.56 6.62
CA PHE A 120 19.21 -6.89 7.74
C PHE A 120 18.67 -7.41 9.08
N PHE A 121 17.35 -7.44 9.25
CA PHE A 121 16.72 -7.83 10.50
C PHE A 121 16.92 -9.33 10.83
N ASP A 122 17.09 -10.20 9.83
CA ASP A 122 17.50 -11.59 10.07
C ASP A 122 18.82 -11.66 10.85
N GLY A 123 19.80 -10.88 10.40
CA GLY A 123 21.09 -10.76 11.07
C GLY A 123 20.99 -10.07 12.43
N ALA A 124 20.23 -8.98 12.51
CA ALA A 124 20.14 -8.16 13.72
C ALA A 124 19.44 -8.91 14.86
N ILE A 125 18.38 -9.68 14.58
CA ILE A 125 17.72 -10.55 15.58
C ILE A 125 18.67 -11.63 16.07
N ALA A 126 19.46 -12.23 15.18
CA ALA A 126 20.45 -13.24 15.57
C ALA A 126 21.56 -12.62 16.46
N ALA A 127 22.03 -11.41 16.11
CA ALA A 127 23.02 -10.67 16.88
C ALA A 127 22.49 -10.24 18.27
N ASP A 128 21.25 -9.75 18.34
CA ASP A 128 20.57 -9.36 19.58
C ASP A 128 20.48 -10.51 20.59
N ARG A 129 20.21 -11.73 20.10
CA ARG A 129 20.21 -12.96 20.92
C ARG A 129 21.60 -13.36 21.41
N GLN A 130 22.64 -13.08 20.63
CA GLN A 130 24.03 -13.41 20.97
C GLN A 130 24.63 -12.42 21.97
N CYS A 131 24.16 -11.17 21.97
CA CYS A 131 24.71 -10.12 22.81
C CYS A 131 23.61 -9.34 23.55
N ALA A 132 23.15 -9.90 24.67
CA ALA A 132 22.12 -9.29 25.49
C ALA A 132 22.50 -7.91 26.07
N SER A 133 23.79 -7.61 26.21
CA SER A 133 24.30 -6.33 26.72
C SER A 133 24.75 -5.36 25.63
N CYS A 134 24.64 -5.73 24.35
CA CYS A 134 25.07 -4.85 23.26
C CYS A 134 24.14 -3.64 23.14
N THR A 135 24.71 -2.52 22.70
CA THR A 135 23.95 -1.38 22.20
C THR A 135 23.33 -1.70 20.84
N ALA A 136 22.41 -0.84 20.37
CA ALA A 136 21.87 -0.95 19.02
C ALA A 136 22.96 -0.83 17.95
N GLY A 137 23.92 0.10 18.13
CA GLY A 137 24.99 0.30 17.16
C GLY A 137 25.96 -0.87 17.10
N GLN A 138 26.19 -1.54 18.24
CA GLN A 138 26.95 -2.78 18.28
C GLN A 138 26.24 -3.93 17.55
N ILE A 139 24.90 -4.03 17.66
CA ILE A 139 24.10 -4.99 16.88
C ILE A 139 24.20 -4.66 15.38
N ALA A 140 24.04 -3.39 14.99
CA ALA A 140 24.21 -2.94 13.61
C ALA A 140 25.59 -3.32 13.06
N GLN A 141 26.65 -3.10 13.84
CA GLN A 141 28.01 -3.50 13.49
C GLN A 141 28.18 -5.01 13.34
N MET A 142 27.55 -5.83 14.19
CA MET A 142 27.62 -7.29 14.06
C MET A 142 27.04 -7.78 12.72
N VAL A 143 26.04 -7.07 12.21
CA VAL A 143 25.38 -7.34 10.92
C VAL A 143 26.21 -6.80 9.76
N GLN A 144 26.57 -5.52 9.78
CA GLN A 144 27.23 -4.84 8.66
C GLN A 144 28.74 -5.10 8.55
N ARG A 145 29.40 -5.34 9.69
CA ARG A 145 30.86 -5.55 9.79
C ARG A 145 31.67 -4.43 9.13
N SER A 146 31.30 -3.19 9.43
CA SER A 146 31.98 -1.98 8.93
C SER A 146 33.37 -1.80 9.53
N ALA A 147 34.23 -1.05 8.84
CA ALA A 147 35.55 -0.65 9.33
C ALA A 147 35.48 0.44 10.43
N HIS A 148 34.31 1.06 10.62
CA HIS A 148 34.07 2.16 11.57
C HIS A 148 32.89 1.84 12.50
N PRO A 149 33.04 0.85 13.40
CA PRO A 149 31.96 0.34 14.25
C PRO A 149 31.32 1.41 15.14
N GLU A 150 32.10 2.40 15.57
CA GLU A 150 31.68 3.46 16.48
C GLU A 150 30.65 4.44 15.88
N ARG A 151 30.47 4.44 14.56
CA ARG A 151 29.57 5.40 13.89
C ARG A 151 28.10 5.12 14.12
N TYR A 152 27.70 3.87 14.32
CA TYR A 152 26.28 3.54 14.49
C TYR A 152 25.71 4.07 15.81
N ASP A 153 26.43 3.88 16.94
CA ASP A 153 26.00 4.43 18.23
C ASP A 153 25.92 5.98 18.22
N GLN A 154 26.75 6.64 17.39
CA GLN A 154 26.68 8.09 17.22
C GLN A 154 25.40 8.56 16.51
N ALA A 155 24.74 7.67 15.76
CA ALA A 155 23.50 7.96 15.05
C ALA A 155 22.24 7.82 15.91
N GLU A 156 22.33 7.30 17.15
CA GLU A 156 21.18 6.96 18.00
C GLU A 156 20.12 8.07 18.06
N ALA A 157 20.51 9.30 18.39
CA ALA A 157 19.57 10.42 18.53
C ALA A 157 18.82 10.73 17.22
N LYS A 158 19.52 10.61 16.08
CA LYS A 158 18.93 10.80 14.76
C LYS A 158 18.03 9.63 14.40
N ALA A 159 18.47 8.39 14.62
CA ALA A 159 17.70 7.18 14.39
C ALA A 159 16.38 7.19 15.18
N ARG A 160 16.39 7.60 16.46
CA ARG A 160 15.17 7.76 17.27
C ARG A 160 14.21 8.78 16.68
N THR A 161 14.72 9.90 16.18
CA THR A 161 13.89 10.91 15.48
C THR A 161 13.24 10.32 14.22
N LEU A 162 13.98 9.53 13.45
CA LEU A 162 13.48 8.89 12.23
C LEU A 162 12.45 7.80 12.53
N ILE A 163 12.65 7.01 13.59
CA ILE A 163 11.65 6.03 14.05
C ILE A 163 10.35 6.72 14.45
N ALA A 164 10.43 7.83 15.19
CA ALA A 164 9.25 8.59 15.58
C ALA A 164 8.51 9.17 14.35
N ALA A 165 9.26 9.65 13.36
CA ALA A 165 8.69 10.11 12.10
C ALA A 165 8.01 8.99 11.31
N ALA A 166 8.66 7.82 11.19
CA ALA A 166 8.12 6.65 10.49
C ALA A 166 6.85 6.10 11.17
N ARG A 167 6.82 6.06 12.51
CA ARG A 167 5.61 5.69 13.26
C ARG A 167 4.48 6.69 13.03
N ALA A 168 4.79 7.98 13.04
CA ALA A 168 3.77 9.01 12.81
C ALA A 168 3.22 8.97 11.39
N SER A 169 4.05 8.67 10.39
CA SER A 169 3.61 8.48 9.01
C SER A 169 2.88 7.16 8.80
N ALA A 170 2.98 6.18 9.69
CA ALA A 170 2.23 4.93 9.56
C ALA A 170 0.75 5.08 9.91
N VAL A 171 0.37 6.15 10.62
CA VAL A 171 -1.00 6.39 11.07
C VAL A 171 -1.86 6.88 9.91
N ASP A 172 -2.88 6.10 9.56
CA ASP A 172 -3.87 6.50 8.58
C ASP A 172 -4.78 7.58 9.13
N GLN A 173 -5.22 8.44 8.22
CA GLN A 173 -6.11 9.54 8.54
C GLN A 173 -7.47 9.34 7.89
N ILE A 174 -8.50 9.67 8.66
CA ILE A 174 -9.88 9.68 8.19
C ILE A 174 -10.18 10.95 7.39
N GLY A 175 -10.66 10.77 6.17
CA GLY A 175 -11.16 11.82 5.30
C GLY A 175 -12.65 11.63 5.00
N LEU A 176 -13.15 12.52 4.13
CA LEU A 176 -14.50 12.42 3.60
C LEU A 176 -14.49 12.63 2.09
N TYR A 177 -15.43 11.98 1.41
CA TYR A 177 -15.69 12.22 0.00
C TYR A 177 -17.13 12.65 -0.20
N ARG A 178 -17.34 13.73 -0.93
CA ARG A 178 -18.66 14.22 -1.28
C ARG A 178 -19.06 13.75 -2.68
N PRO A 179 -19.97 12.76 -2.79
CA PRO A 179 -20.33 12.16 -4.07
C PRO A 179 -21.13 13.12 -4.97
N GLU A 180 -21.73 14.17 -4.42
CA GLU A 180 -22.53 15.13 -5.20
C GLU A 180 -21.68 15.93 -6.21
N ASN A 181 -20.39 16.10 -5.92
CA ASN A 181 -19.51 16.98 -6.71
C ASN A 181 -18.09 16.40 -6.91
N GLY A 182 -17.79 15.21 -6.37
CA GLY A 182 -16.48 14.56 -6.53
C GLY A 182 -15.37 15.19 -5.69
N THR A 183 -15.70 15.75 -4.53
CA THR A 183 -14.72 16.46 -3.68
C THR A 183 -14.28 15.62 -2.49
N PHE A 184 -12.97 15.43 -2.36
CA PHE A 184 -12.30 14.87 -1.20
C PHE A 184 -12.01 15.99 -0.20
N TYR A 185 -12.23 15.70 1.07
CA TYR A 185 -11.94 16.57 2.21
C TYR A 185 -10.93 15.87 3.11
N PHE A 186 -9.79 16.53 3.30
CA PHE A 186 -8.68 15.99 4.05
C PHE A 186 -8.68 16.51 5.49
N PRO A 187 -8.09 15.76 6.42
CA PRO A 187 -7.72 16.26 7.74
C PRO A 187 -7.01 17.63 7.64
N GLY A 188 -7.31 18.52 8.59
CA GLY A 188 -6.73 19.87 8.59
C GLY A 188 -7.39 20.88 7.64
N GLY A 189 -8.43 20.49 6.89
CA GLY A 189 -9.31 21.40 6.15
C GLY A 189 -8.96 21.62 4.67
N GLY A 190 -8.03 20.83 4.12
CA GLY A 190 -7.76 20.79 2.68
C GLY A 190 -8.87 20.08 1.90
N SER A 191 -8.97 20.36 0.59
CA SER A 191 -9.89 19.64 -0.30
C SER A 191 -9.36 19.55 -1.72
N ALA A 192 -9.71 18.47 -2.41
CA ALA A 192 -9.37 18.26 -3.82
C ALA A 192 -10.56 17.66 -4.57
N ARG A 193 -10.75 18.06 -5.81
CA ARG A 193 -11.78 17.51 -6.69
C ARG A 193 -11.17 16.56 -7.72
N LEU A 194 -11.69 15.34 -7.79
CA LEU A 194 -11.36 14.35 -8.80
C LEU A 194 -12.64 13.63 -9.23
N GLY A 195 -12.89 13.59 -10.54
CA GLY A 195 -14.09 12.96 -11.10
C GLY A 195 -15.36 13.80 -11.05
N ASP A 196 -16.47 13.13 -11.37
CA ASP A 196 -17.81 13.71 -11.43
C ASP A 196 -18.72 13.12 -10.37
N ALA A 197 -19.94 13.67 -10.26
CA ALA A 197 -20.93 13.20 -9.32
C ALA A 197 -21.23 11.70 -9.46
N GLY A 198 -21.32 11.00 -8.33
CA GLY A 198 -21.66 9.58 -8.26
C GLY A 198 -20.52 8.60 -8.51
N MET A 199 -19.28 9.06 -8.70
CA MET A 199 -18.11 8.16 -8.70
C MET A 199 -17.79 7.68 -7.28
N VAL A 200 -17.25 6.47 -7.16
CA VAL A 200 -16.85 5.86 -5.88
C VAL A 200 -15.43 6.30 -5.52
N PRO A 201 -15.17 6.81 -4.30
CA PRO A 201 -13.84 7.26 -3.90
C PRO A 201 -12.91 6.10 -3.56
N LEU A 202 -11.61 6.30 -3.78
CA LEU A 202 -10.50 5.40 -3.48
C LEU A 202 -9.33 6.22 -2.93
N ALA A 203 -8.49 5.60 -2.12
CA ALA A 203 -7.22 6.15 -1.66
C ALA A 203 -6.19 5.02 -1.62
N GLY A 204 -4.95 5.33 -2.00
CA GLY A 204 -3.82 4.42 -1.96
C GLY A 204 -2.55 5.05 -2.55
N ASP A 205 -1.41 4.45 -2.29
CA ASP A 205 -0.10 4.83 -2.80
C ASP A 205 0.12 4.29 -4.24
N TRP A 206 -0.37 5.07 -5.21
CA TRP A 206 -0.27 4.73 -6.64
C TRP A 206 1.10 4.96 -7.26
N ASN A 207 2.09 5.48 -6.51
CA ASN A 207 3.41 5.87 -7.03
C ASN A 207 4.60 5.50 -6.13
N ARG A 208 4.37 4.74 -5.06
CA ARG A 208 5.38 4.24 -4.10
C ARG A 208 6.10 5.36 -3.36
N ASP A 209 5.44 6.48 -3.10
CA ASP A 209 6.02 7.58 -2.31
C ASP A 209 5.69 7.50 -0.81
N GLY A 210 4.97 6.44 -0.40
CA GLY A 210 4.57 6.17 0.96
C GLY A 210 3.40 7.03 1.43
N VAL A 211 2.69 7.72 0.54
CA VAL A 211 1.54 8.57 0.87
C VAL A 211 0.34 8.16 0.02
N ASP A 212 -0.82 8.04 0.65
CA ASP A 212 -2.02 7.69 -0.09
C ASP A 212 -2.58 8.91 -0.81
N SER A 213 -2.96 8.69 -2.05
CA SER A 213 -3.49 9.74 -2.91
C SER A 213 -4.84 9.37 -3.50
N ILE A 214 -5.61 10.41 -3.87
CA ILE A 214 -7.00 10.22 -4.28
C ILE A 214 -7.15 9.45 -5.59
N GLY A 215 -8.17 8.58 -5.64
CA GLY A 215 -8.63 7.90 -6.84
C GLY A 215 -10.16 7.85 -6.89
N VAL A 216 -10.73 7.63 -8.08
CA VAL A 216 -12.18 7.43 -8.24
C VAL A 216 -12.48 6.30 -9.22
N TYR A 217 -13.54 5.55 -8.94
CA TYR A 217 -14.08 4.53 -9.83
C TYR A 217 -15.41 4.97 -10.43
N LYS A 218 -15.48 4.90 -11.77
CA LYS A 218 -16.68 5.20 -12.55
C LYS A 218 -17.39 3.92 -12.95
N GLU A 219 -18.49 3.62 -12.26
CA GLU A 219 -19.24 2.36 -12.46
C GLU A 219 -19.78 2.20 -13.89
N ASP A 220 -20.21 3.29 -14.53
CA ASP A 220 -20.84 3.27 -15.87
C ASP A 220 -19.98 2.58 -16.93
N ASN A 221 -18.67 2.80 -16.87
CA ASN A 221 -17.70 2.24 -17.82
C ASN A 221 -16.59 1.42 -17.13
N GLN A 222 -16.72 1.14 -15.83
CA GLN A 222 -15.81 0.31 -15.06
C GLN A 222 -14.36 0.84 -15.11
N THR A 223 -14.21 2.18 -15.13
CA THR A 223 -12.90 2.82 -15.24
C THR A 223 -12.44 3.34 -13.87
N PHE A 224 -11.23 2.95 -13.48
CA PHE A 224 -10.48 3.54 -12.39
C PHE A 224 -9.71 4.76 -12.90
N TYR A 225 -9.71 5.83 -12.13
CA TYR A 225 -8.97 7.06 -12.36
C TYR A 225 -8.13 7.34 -11.11
N LEU A 226 -6.81 7.22 -11.23
CA LEU A 226 -5.87 7.32 -10.11
C LEU A 226 -5.02 8.59 -10.24
N LYS A 227 -4.76 9.26 -9.12
CA LYS A 227 -4.03 10.53 -9.11
C LYS A 227 -2.94 10.47 -8.05
N ASN A 228 -1.69 10.74 -8.44
CA ASN A 228 -0.50 10.65 -7.58
C ASN A 228 -0.33 11.89 -6.69
N SER A 229 -1.42 12.64 -6.43
CA SER A 229 -1.38 13.82 -5.57
C SER A 229 -2.78 14.20 -5.07
N ASN A 230 -2.82 14.74 -3.85
CA ASN A 230 -4.04 15.22 -3.20
C ASN A 230 -4.41 16.65 -3.63
N THR A 231 -4.47 16.87 -4.95
CA THR A 231 -4.79 18.14 -5.59
C THR A 231 -5.94 18.00 -6.58
N SER A 232 -6.65 19.10 -6.85
CA SER A 232 -7.73 19.08 -7.85
C SER A 232 -7.17 18.96 -9.26
N GLY A 233 -7.86 18.23 -10.14
CA GLY A 233 -7.52 18.15 -11.56
C GLY A 233 -7.74 16.78 -12.17
N ASN A 234 -7.05 16.53 -13.28
CA ASN A 234 -7.13 15.25 -13.97
C ASN A 234 -6.37 14.16 -13.20
N ALA A 235 -6.81 12.92 -13.38
CA ALA A 235 -6.09 11.72 -13.00
C ALA A 235 -4.80 11.58 -13.81
N ASP A 236 -3.80 10.96 -13.20
CA ASP A 236 -2.50 10.66 -13.82
C ASP A 236 -2.56 9.32 -14.58
N GLY A 237 -3.42 8.39 -14.14
CA GLY A 237 -3.67 7.11 -14.81
C GLY A 237 -5.16 6.78 -14.88
N ALA A 238 -5.56 6.05 -15.92
CA ALA A 238 -6.90 5.50 -16.02
C ALA A 238 -6.95 4.18 -16.81
N PHE A 239 -7.69 3.20 -16.30
CA PHE A 239 -7.81 1.87 -16.92
C PHE A 239 -9.12 1.20 -16.51
N ARG A 240 -9.53 0.16 -17.26
CA ARG A 240 -10.78 -0.56 -16.99
C ARG A 240 -10.53 -1.86 -16.26
N PHE A 241 -11.38 -2.16 -15.29
CA PHE A 241 -11.37 -3.45 -14.60
C PHE A 241 -12.72 -3.73 -13.94
N GLY A 242 -13.08 -5.01 -13.87
CA GLY A 242 -14.36 -5.45 -13.32
C GLY A 242 -15.54 -5.33 -14.28
N ASN A 243 -16.71 -5.63 -13.75
CA ASN A 243 -17.99 -5.59 -14.41
C ASN A 243 -18.91 -4.56 -13.78
N LYS A 244 -19.98 -4.20 -14.49
CA LYS A 244 -21.02 -3.33 -13.93
C LYS A 244 -21.61 -3.95 -12.66
N GLY A 245 -21.71 -3.16 -11.59
CA GLY A 245 -22.20 -3.59 -10.27
C GLY A 245 -21.12 -4.20 -9.37
N ASP A 246 -19.88 -4.33 -9.83
CA ASP A 246 -18.77 -4.66 -8.94
C ASP A 246 -18.39 -3.44 -8.07
N ILE A 247 -17.99 -3.69 -6.82
CA ILE A 247 -17.60 -2.68 -5.82
C ILE A 247 -16.06 -2.59 -5.79
N PRO A 248 -15.45 -1.41 -5.98
CA PRO A 248 -14.00 -1.28 -6.02
C PRO A 248 -13.37 -1.33 -4.61
N LEU A 249 -12.13 -1.82 -4.54
CA LEU A 249 -11.27 -1.84 -3.36
C LEU A 249 -9.83 -1.47 -3.73
N VAL A 250 -9.03 -1.20 -2.70
CA VAL A 250 -7.61 -0.88 -2.77
C VAL A 250 -6.86 -1.68 -1.72
N GLY A 251 -5.63 -2.08 -2.03
CA GLY A 251 -4.66 -2.59 -1.09
C GLY A 251 -3.38 -3.07 -1.78
N ASP A 252 -2.34 -3.29 -0.98
CA ASP A 252 -1.09 -3.93 -1.37
C ASP A 252 -1.21 -5.47 -1.28
N TRP A 253 -1.81 -6.07 -2.31
CA TRP A 253 -2.11 -7.51 -2.31
C TRP A 253 -0.88 -8.41 -2.40
N ASP A 254 0.27 -7.88 -2.85
CA ASP A 254 1.52 -8.65 -3.03
C ASP A 254 2.72 -8.16 -2.19
N GLY A 255 2.48 -7.21 -1.29
CA GLY A 255 3.39 -6.78 -0.23
C GLY A 255 4.61 -6.04 -0.77
N ASP A 256 4.49 -5.41 -1.94
CA ASP A 256 5.60 -4.72 -2.61
C ASP A 256 5.63 -3.20 -2.31
N GLY A 257 4.73 -2.74 -1.44
CA GLY A 257 4.54 -1.36 -1.02
C GLY A 257 3.73 -0.52 -2.01
N TYR A 258 3.01 -1.16 -2.94
CA TYR A 258 2.24 -0.50 -3.98
C TYR A 258 0.77 -0.85 -3.90
N ASP A 259 -0.06 0.16 -3.67
CA ASP A 259 -1.50 -0.07 -3.64
C ASP A 259 -2.05 -0.32 -5.03
N THR A 260 -2.82 -1.39 -5.14
CA THR A 260 -3.42 -1.82 -6.40
C THR A 260 -4.89 -2.11 -6.24
N ILE A 261 -5.59 -2.04 -7.37
CA ILE A 261 -7.06 -2.10 -7.32
C ILE A 261 -7.58 -3.52 -7.24
N ALA A 262 -8.76 -3.66 -6.67
CA ALA A 262 -9.55 -4.87 -6.69
C ALA A 262 -11.02 -4.54 -6.93
N VAL A 263 -11.81 -5.56 -7.25
CA VAL A 263 -13.26 -5.46 -7.25
C VAL A 263 -13.90 -6.64 -6.54
N TYR A 264 -14.93 -6.38 -5.74
CA TYR A 264 -15.83 -7.38 -5.20
C TYR A 264 -17.09 -7.47 -6.05
N ARG A 265 -17.45 -8.67 -6.47
CA ARG A 265 -18.67 -8.93 -7.24
C ARG A 265 -19.76 -9.49 -6.32
N PRO A 266 -20.79 -8.70 -5.96
CA PRO A 266 -21.81 -9.14 -5.01
C PRO A 266 -22.65 -10.30 -5.52
N SER A 267 -22.80 -10.45 -6.84
CA SER A 267 -23.64 -11.51 -7.44
C SER A 267 -23.11 -12.93 -7.25
N ASN A 268 -21.80 -13.08 -7.02
CA ASN A 268 -21.16 -14.36 -6.76
C ASN A 268 -20.17 -14.32 -5.57
N GLN A 269 -20.19 -13.24 -4.78
CA GLN A 269 -19.36 -13.05 -3.59
C GLN A 269 -17.87 -13.28 -3.85
N THR A 270 -17.37 -12.86 -5.01
CA THR A 270 -15.98 -13.07 -5.43
C THR A 270 -15.21 -11.77 -5.50
N PHE A 271 -14.06 -11.73 -4.84
CA PHE A 271 -13.03 -10.70 -4.99
C PHE A 271 -12.16 -11.02 -6.20
N TYR A 272 -11.83 -10.02 -7.00
CA TYR A 272 -10.94 -10.08 -8.14
C TYR A 272 -9.85 -9.03 -7.96
N LEU A 273 -8.60 -9.45 -7.84
CA LEU A 273 -7.46 -8.59 -7.49
C LEU A 273 -6.59 -8.31 -8.73
N LYS A 274 -5.98 -7.12 -8.79
CA LYS A 274 -4.92 -6.77 -9.73
C LYS A 274 -3.65 -6.47 -8.95
N ASN A 275 -2.49 -6.81 -9.49
CA ASN A 275 -1.19 -6.40 -8.93
C ASN A 275 -0.56 -5.25 -9.73
N ARG A 276 -1.34 -4.61 -10.63
CA ARG A 276 -0.89 -3.50 -11.49
C ARG A 276 -2.04 -2.54 -11.82
N ASN A 277 -1.70 -1.26 -11.92
CA ASN A 277 -2.63 -0.16 -12.18
C ASN A 277 -2.47 0.47 -13.57
N ASP A 278 -1.85 -0.23 -14.52
CA ASP A 278 -1.53 0.29 -15.86
C ASP A 278 -2.18 -0.51 -17.00
N ASN A 279 -2.98 -1.53 -16.66
CA ASN A 279 -3.55 -2.45 -17.63
C ASN A 279 -5.06 -2.65 -17.47
N SER A 280 -5.73 -2.91 -18.59
CA SER A 280 -7.08 -3.48 -18.58
C SER A 280 -6.96 -4.99 -18.82
N GLY A 281 -7.88 -5.79 -18.30
CA GLY A 281 -7.86 -7.24 -18.54
C GLY A 281 -8.35 -8.08 -17.36
N GLU A 282 -7.90 -9.33 -17.35
CA GLU A 282 -8.24 -10.32 -16.33
C GLU A 282 -7.60 -9.97 -14.98
N ALA A 283 -8.13 -10.58 -13.92
CA ALA A 283 -7.62 -10.45 -12.57
C ALA A 283 -6.40 -11.36 -12.39
N ASP A 284 -5.44 -10.93 -11.55
CA ASP A 284 -4.29 -11.73 -11.16
C ASP A 284 -4.67 -12.78 -10.10
N GLY A 285 -5.73 -12.52 -9.33
CA GLY A 285 -6.30 -13.44 -8.35
C GLY A 285 -7.82 -13.34 -8.24
N ALA A 286 -8.49 -14.43 -7.88
CA ALA A 286 -9.93 -14.45 -7.65
C ALA A 286 -10.36 -15.41 -6.53
N PHE A 287 -11.09 -14.90 -5.54
CA PHE A 287 -11.39 -15.64 -4.30
C PHE A 287 -12.83 -15.39 -3.84
N ARG A 288 -13.55 -16.44 -3.47
CA ARG A 288 -14.91 -16.31 -2.93
C ARG A 288 -14.87 -16.12 -1.42
N PHE A 289 -15.49 -15.06 -0.94
CA PHE A 289 -15.60 -14.75 0.49
C PHE A 289 -16.81 -13.87 0.79
N GLY A 290 -17.41 -14.07 1.96
CA GLY A 290 -18.62 -13.38 2.41
C GLY A 290 -19.93 -13.97 1.88
N SER A 291 -21.01 -13.22 2.14
CA SER A 291 -22.40 -13.55 1.83
C SER A 291 -23.07 -12.41 1.07
N GLU A 292 -24.28 -12.66 0.57
CA GLU A 292 -25.09 -11.61 -0.04
C GLU A 292 -25.33 -10.45 0.94
N GLY A 293 -25.17 -9.21 0.47
CA GLY A 293 -25.37 -7.99 1.27
C GLY A 293 -24.13 -7.53 2.05
N ASP A 294 -23.05 -8.32 2.05
CA ASP A 294 -21.80 -7.93 2.68
C ASP A 294 -21.12 -6.77 1.93
N ILE A 295 -20.52 -5.84 2.68
CA ILE A 295 -19.73 -4.72 2.17
C ILE A 295 -18.25 -5.14 2.20
N PRO A 296 -17.53 -5.10 1.07
CA PRO A 296 -16.14 -5.54 1.04
C PRO A 296 -15.22 -4.50 1.69
N ILE A 297 -14.17 -4.98 2.35
CA ILE A 297 -13.11 -4.17 2.96
C ILE A 297 -11.75 -4.85 2.69
N ALA A 298 -10.66 -4.11 2.91
CA ALA A 298 -9.30 -4.61 2.79
C ALA A 298 -8.41 -3.95 3.85
N GLY A 299 -7.34 -4.64 4.22
CA GLY A 299 -6.33 -4.17 5.16
C GLY A 299 -5.39 -5.29 5.57
N ASN A 300 -4.29 -4.92 6.21
CA ASN A 300 -3.27 -5.78 6.77
C ASN A 300 -3.65 -6.21 8.19
N TRP A 301 -4.50 -7.24 8.30
CA TRP A 301 -5.13 -7.65 9.56
C TRP A 301 -4.19 -8.34 10.56
N ASP A 302 -3.13 -8.99 10.07
CA ASP A 302 -2.17 -9.76 10.89
C ASP A 302 -0.76 -9.18 10.91
N GLY A 303 -0.62 -7.99 10.32
CA GLY A 303 0.56 -7.15 10.46
C GLY A 303 1.73 -7.62 9.62
N ASP A 304 1.52 -8.44 8.60
CA ASP A 304 2.60 -9.00 7.77
C ASP A 304 3.00 -8.11 6.58
N GLN A 305 2.32 -6.95 6.41
CA GLN A 305 2.42 -5.96 5.34
C GLN A 305 1.65 -6.30 4.06
N TYR A 306 0.89 -7.40 4.04
CA TYR A 306 0.02 -7.74 2.92
C TYR A 306 -1.41 -7.33 3.22
N ASP A 307 -2.02 -6.58 2.32
CA ASP A 307 -3.45 -6.33 2.43
C ASP A 307 -4.23 -7.57 2.01
N THR A 308 -5.22 -7.89 2.83
CA THR A 308 -6.04 -9.08 2.63
C THR A 308 -7.51 -8.74 2.73
N ILE A 309 -8.33 -9.55 2.07
CA ILE A 309 -9.75 -9.26 1.91
C ILE A 309 -10.52 -9.42 3.23
N GLY A 310 -11.55 -8.62 3.40
CA GLY A 310 -12.52 -8.76 4.48
C GLY A 310 -13.92 -8.38 4.02
N VAL A 311 -14.91 -8.60 4.87
CA VAL A 311 -16.26 -8.08 4.67
C VAL A 311 -16.85 -7.54 5.97
N TYR A 312 -17.61 -6.46 5.88
CA TYR A 312 -18.52 -6.03 6.94
C TYR A 312 -19.94 -6.47 6.58
N ARG A 313 -20.59 -7.19 7.49
CA ARG A 313 -21.98 -7.62 7.36
C ARG A 313 -22.90 -6.68 8.14
N PRO A 314 -23.68 -5.81 7.47
CA PRO A 314 -24.52 -4.84 8.17
C PRO A 314 -25.60 -5.49 9.03
N ASP A 315 -26.19 -6.60 8.56
CA ASP A 315 -27.30 -7.30 9.23
C ASP A 315 -27.00 -7.70 10.68
N ASN A 316 -25.75 -8.05 10.96
CA ASN A 316 -25.30 -8.42 12.31
C ASN A 316 -24.14 -7.56 12.83
N ARG A 317 -23.78 -6.48 12.12
CA ARG A 317 -22.72 -5.53 12.48
C ARG A 317 -21.39 -6.22 12.78
N THR A 318 -21.03 -7.19 11.95
CA THR A 318 -19.84 -8.01 12.17
C THR A 318 -18.87 -7.88 11.00
N PHE A 319 -17.62 -7.59 11.32
CA PHE A 319 -16.48 -7.65 10.42
C PHE A 319 -15.98 -9.10 10.38
N TYR A 320 -15.84 -9.66 9.19
CA TYR A 320 -15.24 -10.97 8.94
C TYR A 320 -13.95 -10.74 8.16
N LEU A 321 -12.82 -11.07 8.76
CA LEU A 321 -11.49 -10.79 8.22
C LEU A 321 -10.84 -12.08 7.75
N LYS A 322 -10.03 -11.98 6.70
CA LYS A 322 -9.29 -13.09 6.14
C LYS A 322 -7.83 -12.70 6.01
N ASN A 323 -6.92 -13.53 6.48
CA ASN A 323 -5.49 -13.22 6.50
C ASN A 323 -4.75 -13.71 5.25
N ARG A 324 -5.48 -14.21 4.24
CA ARG A 324 -4.89 -14.75 3.00
C ARG A 324 -5.79 -14.55 1.79
N ASN A 325 -5.15 -14.18 0.69
CA ASN A 325 -5.75 -14.07 -0.63
C ASN A 325 -5.34 -15.27 -1.51
N ASP A 326 -5.46 -16.51 -0.99
CA ASP A 326 -5.08 -17.73 -1.74
C ASP A 326 -6.14 -18.83 -1.69
N ASN A 327 -7.21 -18.63 -0.93
CA ASN A 327 -8.23 -19.64 -0.73
C ASN A 327 -9.63 -19.02 -0.55
N SER A 328 -10.65 -19.82 -0.81
CA SER A 328 -12.04 -19.51 -0.42
C SER A 328 -12.36 -20.25 0.88
N GLY A 329 -13.28 -19.74 1.69
CA GLY A 329 -13.72 -20.42 2.91
C GLY A 329 -14.15 -19.47 4.01
N ASP A 330 -14.07 -19.96 5.24
CA ASP A 330 -14.43 -19.22 6.44
C ASP A 330 -13.44 -18.08 6.72
N ALA A 331 -13.89 -17.15 7.58
CA ALA A 331 -13.09 -16.04 8.06
C ALA A 331 -12.09 -16.52 9.11
N ASP A 332 -10.91 -15.90 9.14
CA ASP A 332 -9.90 -16.14 10.17
C ASP A 332 -10.26 -15.40 11.47
N GLY A 333 -11.00 -14.29 11.37
CA GLY A 333 -11.52 -13.52 12.50
C GLY A 333 -12.93 -12.97 12.27
N ALA A 334 -13.69 -12.83 13.35
CA ALA A 334 -15.02 -12.21 13.33
C ALA A 334 -15.21 -11.27 14.52
N PHE A 335 -15.53 -10.00 14.24
CA PHE A 335 -15.54 -8.92 15.23
C PHE A 335 -16.81 -8.09 15.13
N HIS A 336 -17.58 -8.03 16.21
CA HIS A 336 -18.81 -7.27 16.28
C HIS A 336 -18.54 -5.82 16.69
N PHE A 337 -18.92 -4.87 15.84
CA PHE A 337 -18.70 -3.45 16.12
C PHE A 337 -19.65 -2.55 15.32
N GLY A 338 -20.09 -1.46 15.95
CA GLY A 338 -20.98 -0.47 15.34
C GLY A 338 -22.48 -0.72 15.53
N ASN A 339 -23.28 0.12 14.88
CA ASN A 339 -24.74 0.13 14.93
C ASN A 339 -25.35 -0.08 13.54
N ASN A 340 -26.66 -0.32 13.51
CA ASN A 340 -27.39 -0.47 12.26
C ASN A 340 -27.27 0.82 11.41
N GLY A 341 -26.91 0.67 10.13
CA GLY A 341 -26.72 1.77 9.19
C GLY A 341 -25.34 2.44 9.23
N ASP A 342 -24.44 1.97 10.09
CA ASP A 342 -23.03 2.40 10.06
C ASP A 342 -22.32 1.81 8.82
N LEU A 343 -21.41 2.60 8.24
CA LEU A 343 -20.55 2.21 7.12
C LEU A 343 -19.18 1.79 7.65
N PRO A 344 -18.55 0.73 7.10
CA PRO A 344 -17.22 0.32 7.53
C PRO A 344 -16.16 1.34 7.08
N VAL A 345 -15.14 1.50 7.90
CA VAL A 345 -13.88 2.19 7.57
C VAL A 345 -12.75 1.40 8.19
N VAL A 346 -11.61 1.29 7.51
CA VAL A 346 -10.46 0.50 7.93
C VAL A 346 -9.20 1.34 7.75
N GLY A 347 -8.22 1.11 8.62
CA GLY A 347 -6.90 1.69 8.53
C GLY A 347 -6.11 1.44 9.81
N ASN A 348 -4.87 1.89 9.79
CA ASN A 348 -3.95 1.85 10.90
C ASN A 348 -4.07 3.12 11.75
N TRP A 349 -4.87 3.06 12.82
CA TRP A 349 -5.22 4.28 13.57
C TRP A 349 -4.19 4.71 14.62
N ASP A 350 -3.19 3.87 14.93
CA ASP A 350 -2.21 4.14 16.00
C ASP A 350 -0.74 3.89 15.64
N GLY A 351 -0.46 3.52 14.39
CA GLY A 351 0.88 3.43 13.82
C GLY A 351 1.61 2.16 14.21
N ASP A 352 0.89 1.13 14.66
CA ASP A 352 1.41 -0.22 14.77
C ASP A 352 1.38 -0.93 13.38
N PRO A 353 1.71 -2.22 13.22
CA PRO A 353 1.71 -2.83 11.89
C PRO A 353 0.32 -3.29 11.41
N TYR A 354 -0.74 -3.11 12.21
CA TYR A 354 -2.05 -3.70 11.94
C TYR A 354 -3.06 -2.67 11.45
N ASP A 355 -3.81 -3.04 10.41
CA ASP A 355 -5.06 -2.36 10.11
C ASP A 355 -6.19 -2.85 10.99
N THR A 356 -7.03 -1.91 11.39
CA THR A 356 -8.06 -2.18 12.38
C THR A 356 -9.40 -1.58 12.00
N ILE A 357 -10.45 -2.24 12.48
CA ILE A 357 -11.82 -1.92 12.10
C ILE A 357 -12.29 -0.58 12.68
N GLY A 358 -13.17 0.06 11.94
CA GLY A 358 -13.87 1.26 12.37
C GLY A 358 -15.21 1.37 11.67
N VAL A 359 -16.05 2.28 12.16
CA VAL A 359 -17.30 2.61 11.51
C VAL A 359 -17.51 4.12 11.42
N TYR A 360 -18.06 4.57 10.30
CA TYR A 360 -18.63 5.90 10.15
C TYR A 360 -20.14 5.81 10.28
N ARG A 361 -20.73 6.66 11.12
CA ARG A 361 -22.17 6.77 11.31
C ARG A 361 -22.68 8.01 10.58
N PRO A 362 -23.32 7.89 9.40
CA PRO A 362 -23.79 9.04 8.64
C PRO A 362 -24.82 9.87 9.43
N GLY A 363 -25.71 9.20 10.17
CA GLY A 363 -26.79 9.84 10.93
C GLY A 363 -26.34 10.84 12.00
N ASN A 364 -25.09 10.82 12.43
CA ASN A 364 -24.50 11.85 13.30
C ASN A 364 -23.12 12.33 12.85
N ARG A 365 -22.63 11.88 11.69
CA ARG A 365 -21.36 12.28 11.06
C ARG A 365 -20.15 11.97 11.95
N THR A 366 -20.18 10.82 12.62
CA THR A 366 -19.17 10.43 13.61
C THR A 366 -18.47 9.15 13.20
N PHE A 367 -17.14 9.19 13.20
CA PHE A 367 -16.25 8.05 13.12
C PHE A 367 -16.01 7.47 14.52
N TYR A 368 -16.09 6.15 14.61
CA TYR A 368 -15.77 5.35 15.79
C TYR A 368 -14.73 4.32 15.35
N LEU A 369 -13.50 4.42 15.85
CA LEU A 369 -12.38 3.59 15.39
C LEU A 369 -11.84 2.76 16.55
N LYS A 370 -11.33 1.57 16.22
CA LYS A 370 -10.76 0.62 17.17
C LYS A 370 -9.28 0.49 16.87
N ASN A 371 -8.42 0.57 17.86
CA ASN A 371 -6.99 0.30 17.69
C ASN A 371 -6.68 -1.20 17.70
N ARG A 372 -7.71 -2.06 17.85
CA ARG A 372 -7.58 -3.51 17.87
C ARG A 372 -8.82 -4.17 17.27
N ASN A 373 -8.60 -5.21 16.50
CA ASN A 373 -9.66 -6.11 16.06
C ASN A 373 -10.04 -7.05 17.22
N ASP A 374 -10.99 -6.59 18.04
CA ASP A 374 -11.53 -7.35 19.17
C ASP A 374 -13.04 -7.10 19.32
N ASN A 375 -13.66 -7.76 20.29
CA ASN A 375 -15.08 -7.60 20.61
C ASN A 375 -15.30 -6.68 21.84
N SER A 376 -14.35 -5.79 22.16
CA SER A 376 -14.55 -4.83 23.24
C SER A 376 -15.48 -3.69 22.79
N GLY A 377 -16.35 -3.24 23.70
CA GLY A 377 -17.57 -2.50 23.33
C GLY A 377 -17.38 -1.02 23.01
N ASP A 378 -16.35 -0.38 23.57
CA ASP A 378 -16.11 1.05 23.36
C ASP A 378 -15.08 1.30 22.25
N PRO A 379 -15.25 2.37 21.44
CA PRO A 379 -14.25 2.83 20.48
C PRO A 379 -13.04 3.44 21.20
N ASP A 380 -11.85 3.27 20.63
CA ASP A 380 -10.63 3.93 21.12
C ASP A 380 -10.56 5.38 20.65
N ILE A 381 -11.07 5.67 19.44
CA ILE A 381 -11.05 6.99 18.83
C ILE A 381 -12.46 7.37 18.37
N VAL A 382 -12.89 8.60 18.71
CA VAL A 382 -14.16 9.18 18.27
C VAL A 382 -13.92 10.55 17.63
N ARG A 383 -14.41 10.73 16.40
CA ARG A 383 -14.24 11.99 15.64
C ARG A 383 -15.53 12.35 14.92
N GLN A 384 -15.98 13.60 15.03
CA GLN A 384 -17.22 14.06 14.41
C GLN A 384 -16.96 15.25 13.48
N PHE A 385 -17.23 15.08 12.19
CA PHE A 385 -17.08 16.12 11.15
C PHE A 385 -17.77 15.69 9.85
N GLY A 386 -17.91 16.62 8.90
CA GLY A 386 -18.52 16.36 7.59
C GLY A 386 -19.98 16.76 7.46
N ASN A 387 -20.57 16.36 6.33
CA ASN A 387 -21.99 16.47 6.02
C ASN A 387 -22.66 15.08 6.01
N PHE A 388 -23.99 15.04 6.02
CA PHE A 388 -24.76 13.79 6.13
C PHE A 388 -24.60 12.85 4.94
N ASP A 389 -24.30 13.38 3.75
CA ASP A 389 -24.16 12.60 2.51
C ASP A 389 -22.69 12.36 2.12
N ASP A 390 -21.75 12.76 2.98
CA ASP A 390 -20.34 12.48 2.78
C ASP A 390 -20.05 10.99 3.09
N LEU A 391 -19.22 10.35 2.26
CA LEU A 391 -18.75 8.98 2.43
C LEU A 391 -17.41 8.97 3.17
N PRO A 392 -17.15 7.98 4.03
CA PRO A 392 -15.86 7.84 4.70
C PRO A 392 -14.79 7.41 3.68
N ILE A 393 -13.57 7.89 3.91
CA ILE A 393 -12.36 7.40 3.25
C ILE A 393 -11.24 7.42 4.27
N ALA A 394 -10.26 6.54 4.12
CA ALA A 394 -9.07 6.49 4.95
C ALA A 394 -7.84 6.25 4.07
N GLY A 395 -6.70 6.68 4.56
CA GLY A 395 -5.39 6.49 3.96
C GLY A 395 -4.34 7.34 4.66
N ARG A 396 -3.08 7.09 4.33
CA ARG A 396 -1.91 7.68 4.96
C ARG A 396 -1.68 9.17 4.69
#